data_AF-A0A8S3FLS7-F1
#
_entry.id   AF-A0A8S3FLS7-F1
#
_cell.length_a   1.000
_cell.length_b   1.000
_cell.length_c   1.000
_cell.angle_alpha   90.00
_cell.angle_beta   90.00
_cell.angle_gamma   90.00
#
_symmetry.space_group_name_H-M   'P 1'
#
loop_
_entity.id
_entity.type
_entity.pdbx_description
1 polymer ?
#
loop_
_entity_poly.entity_id
_entity_poly.type
_entity_poly.pdbx_seq_one_letter_code
_entity_poly.pdbx_strand_id
1 'polypeptide(L)'
;FCNFLGKFIARSIADKCIDNADGKYFGKYKGNVKCPKMQAALDKAETLASMGDFYFLNNVWNAQSSGFRPVRELADRMNIIIHEYYDSGDVDEIIRCLKELNVPHFIHEFVYELMDFCLDKNTERFYT
;
A
#
# COMPACT_ATOMS: atom_id res chain seq x y z
N PHE A 1 8.83 -13.85 8.23
CA PHE A 1 9.02 -14.99 7.31
C PHE A 1 7.69 -15.48 6.72
N CYS A 2 6.79 -16.10 7.51
CA CYS A 2 5.52 -16.66 7.00
C CYS A 2 4.63 -15.62 6.30
N ASN A 3 4.56 -14.41 6.86
CA ASN A 3 3.82 -13.29 6.26
C ASN A 3 4.38 -12.88 4.88
N PHE A 4 5.70 -12.76 4.75
CA PHE A 4 6.32 -12.38 3.49
C PHE A 4 6.16 -13.46 2.43
N LEU A 5 6.42 -14.72 2.80
CA LEU A 5 6.29 -15.85 1.89
C LEU A 5 4.85 -16.08 1.44
N GLY A 6 3.87 -15.93 2.34
CA GLY A 6 2.46 -16.02 1.97
C GLY A 6 2.02 -14.94 0.98
N LYS A 7 2.49 -13.70 1.18
CA LYS A 7 2.29 -12.60 0.21
C LYS A 7 2.96 -12.90 -1.14
N PHE A 8 4.18 -13.46 -1.11
CA PHE A 8 4.92 -13.86 -2.31
C PHE A 8 4.14 -14.88 -3.15
N ILE A 9 3.70 -15.97 -2.52
CA ILE A 9 2.96 -17.05 -3.18
C ILE A 9 1.66 -16.52 -3.77
N ALA A 10 0.88 -15.74 -3.00
CA ALA A 10 -0.36 -15.14 -3.49
C ALA A 10 -0.12 -14.25 -4.73
N ARG A 11 0.95 -13.45 -4.71
CA ARG A 11 1.31 -12.61 -5.85
C ARG A 11 1.77 -13.43 -7.06
N SER A 12 2.59 -14.46 -6.86
CA SER A 12 3.03 -15.36 -7.93
C SER A 12 1.87 -16.11 -8.59
N ILE A 13 0.80 -16.42 -7.85
CA ILE A 13 -0.44 -16.99 -8.42
C ILE A 13 -1.16 -15.94 -9.28
N ALA A 14 -1.32 -14.71 -8.79
CA ALA A 14 -1.95 -13.63 -9.55
C ALA A 14 -1.19 -13.25 -10.83
N ASP A 15 0.15 -13.23 -10.75
CA ASP A 15 1.03 -12.99 -11.89
C ASP A 15 1.14 -14.22 -12.82
N LYS A 16 0.42 -15.31 -12.54
CA LYS A 16 0.40 -16.59 -13.28
C LYS A 16 1.78 -17.27 -13.37
N CYS A 17 2.70 -16.94 -12.47
CA CYS A 17 3.96 -17.66 -12.31
C CYS A 17 3.76 -19.03 -11.63
N ILE A 18 2.71 -19.16 -10.82
CA ILE A 18 2.30 -20.41 -10.18
C ILE A 18 0.89 -20.76 -10.67
N ASP A 19 0.74 -21.94 -11.27
CA ASP A 19 -0.56 -22.47 -11.65
C ASP A 19 -1.32 -22.95 -10.41
N ASN A 20 -2.43 -22.28 -10.11
CA ASN A 20 -3.39 -22.67 -9.10
C ASN A 20 -4.81 -22.82 -9.69
N ALA A 21 -4.93 -23.22 -10.96
CA ALA A 21 -6.22 -23.60 -11.52
C ALA A 21 -6.90 -24.65 -10.62
N ASP A 22 -8.19 -24.44 -10.36
CA ASP A 22 -9.01 -25.32 -9.51
C ASP A 22 -8.45 -25.57 -8.09
N GLY A 23 -7.62 -24.66 -7.57
CA GLY A 23 -7.01 -24.81 -6.24
C GLY A 23 -5.92 -25.88 -6.17
N LYS A 24 -5.43 -26.38 -7.31
CA LYS A 24 -4.47 -27.49 -7.40
C LYS A 24 -3.17 -27.24 -6.64
N TYR A 25 -2.67 -26.01 -6.62
CA TYR A 25 -1.44 -25.68 -5.91
C TYR A 25 -1.61 -25.87 -4.40
N PHE A 26 -2.68 -25.30 -3.83
CA PHE A 26 -2.95 -25.42 -2.41
C PHE A 26 -3.29 -26.86 -2.03
N GLY A 27 -4.11 -27.56 -2.82
CA GLY A 27 -4.43 -28.97 -2.58
C GLY A 27 -3.20 -29.89 -2.59
N LYS A 28 -2.15 -29.54 -3.35
CA LYS A 28 -0.90 -30.32 -3.39
C LYS A 28 -0.01 -30.09 -2.17
N TYR A 29 0.10 -28.87 -1.67
CA TYR A 29 1.11 -28.53 -0.66
C TYR A 29 0.52 -28.30 0.74
N LYS A 30 -0.67 -27.72 0.86
CA LYS A 30 -1.30 -27.44 2.16
C LYS A 30 -1.64 -28.76 2.87
N GLY A 31 -1.23 -28.88 4.13
CA GLY A 31 -1.37 -30.12 4.92
C GLY A 31 -0.30 -31.19 4.65
N ASN A 32 0.45 -31.07 3.55
CA ASN A 32 1.51 -32.02 3.17
C ASN A 32 2.91 -31.54 3.57
N VAL A 33 3.05 -30.33 4.11
CA VAL A 33 4.34 -29.80 4.56
C VAL A 33 4.55 -30.03 6.06
N LYS A 34 5.68 -30.62 6.42
CA LYS A 34 6.06 -30.85 7.83
C LYS A 34 6.38 -29.57 8.61
N CYS A 35 6.69 -28.47 7.92
CA CYS A 35 7.12 -27.22 8.54
C CYS A 35 5.91 -26.35 8.91
N PRO A 36 5.65 -26.06 10.21
CA PRO A 36 4.50 -25.24 10.62
C PRO A 36 4.55 -23.81 10.06
N LYS A 37 5.76 -23.26 9.88
CA LYS A 37 5.96 -21.94 9.27
C LYS A 37 5.56 -21.92 7.79
N MET A 38 5.79 -23.03 7.08
CA MET A 38 5.38 -23.15 5.68
C MET A 38 3.86 -23.34 5.57
N GLN A 39 3.27 -24.12 6.47
CA GLN A 39 1.82 -24.28 6.57
C GLN A 39 1.14 -22.91 6.78
N ALA A 40 1.59 -22.13 7.75
CA ALA A 40 1.07 -20.78 7.99
C ALA A 40 1.27 -19.82 6.80
N ALA A 41 2.33 -19.99 6.00
CA ALA A 41 2.54 -19.20 4.79
C ALA A 41 1.54 -19.58 3.68
N LEU A 42 1.27 -20.88 3.51
CA LEU A 42 0.29 -21.40 2.56
C LEU A 42 -1.14 -20.98 2.93
N ASP A 43 -1.51 -21.06 4.22
CA ASP A 43 -2.82 -20.62 4.70
C ASP A 43 -3.06 -19.12 4.42
N LYS A 44 -2.01 -18.31 4.62
CA LYS A 44 -2.08 -16.89 4.30
C LYS A 44 -2.15 -16.63 2.80
N ALA A 45 -1.37 -17.35 2.01
CA ALA A 45 -1.38 -17.21 0.55
C ALA A 45 -2.75 -17.55 -0.05
N GLU A 46 -3.37 -18.63 0.41
CA GLU A 46 -4.71 -19.04 -0.01
C GLU A 46 -5.75 -17.97 0.35
N THR A 47 -5.72 -17.48 1.58
CA THR A 47 -6.59 -16.39 2.02
C THR A 47 -6.46 -15.15 1.12
N LEU A 48 -5.22 -14.73 0.83
CA LEU A 48 -4.95 -13.57 -0.02
C LEU A 48 -5.36 -13.80 -1.48
N ALA A 49 -5.18 -15.01 -2.01
CA ALA A 49 -5.55 -15.37 -3.37
C ALA A 49 -7.08 -15.49 -3.54
N SER A 50 -7.80 -15.89 -2.50
CA SER A 50 -9.26 -15.98 -2.50
C SER A 50 -9.96 -14.65 -2.25
N MET A 51 -9.35 -13.75 -1.45
CA MET A 51 -9.92 -12.45 -1.11
C MET A 51 -9.50 -11.32 -2.06
N GLY A 52 -8.33 -11.46 -2.69
CA GLY A 52 -7.68 -10.36 -3.40
C GLY A 52 -7.97 -10.34 -4.89
N ASP A 53 -8.70 -9.33 -5.34
CA ASP A 53 -8.70 -8.96 -6.76
C ASP A 53 -7.27 -8.55 -7.20
N PHE A 54 -7.00 -8.60 -8.50
CA PHE A 54 -5.67 -8.31 -9.07
C PHE A 54 -5.06 -7.00 -8.53
N TYR A 55 -5.88 -5.96 -8.36
CA TYR A 55 -5.47 -4.66 -7.80
C TYR A 55 -5.06 -4.71 -6.32
N PHE A 56 -5.70 -5.56 -5.52
CA PHE A 56 -5.32 -5.76 -4.12
C PHE A 56 -3.96 -6.46 -4.03
N LEU A 57 -3.75 -7.50 -4.85
CA LEU A 57 -2.48 -8.22 -4.90
C LEU A 57 -1.35 -7.38 -5.52
N ASN A 58 -1.68 -6.39 -6.34
CA ASN A 58 -0.72 -5.38 -6.78
C ASN A 58 -0.06 -4.63 -5.62
N ASN A 59 -0.82 -4.39 -4.55
CA ASN A 59 -0.38 -3.66 -3.37
C ASN A 59 0.03 -4.54 -2.18
N VAL A 60 0.11 -5.86 -2.38
CA VAL A 60 0.36 -6.85 -1.31
C VAL A 60 1.66 -6.59 -0.54
N TRP A 61 2.63 -5.93 -1.16
CA TRP A 61 3.94 -5.60 -0.57
C TRP A 61 3.95 -4.37 0.33
N ASN A 62 2.82 -3.68 0.48
CA ASN A 62 2.75 -2.29 0.94
C ASN A 62 3.59 -1.41 0.01
N ALA A 63 3.07 -1.14 -1.20
CA ALA A 63 3.67 -0.27 -2.22
C ALA A 63 3.92 1.20 -1.77
N GLN A 64 3.71 1.49 -0.48
CA GLN A 64 4.18 2.70 0.19
C GLN A 64 5.71 2.73 0.29
N SER A 65 6.40 1.57 0.34
CA SER A 65 7.84 1.53 0.59
C SER A 65 8.73 1.45 -0.65
N SER A 66 8.19 1.20 -1.85
CA SER A 66 8.94 1.21 -3.09
C SER A 66 8.96 2.62 -3.68
N GLY A 67 10.10 3.30 -3.66
CA GLY A 67 10.30 4.68 -4.17
C GLY A 67 10.12 4.87 -5.69
N PHE A 68 9.37 3.99 -6.37
CA PHE A 68 9.06 4.04 -7.80
C PHE A 68 7.59 4.33 -8.07
N ARG A 69 6.93 5.10 -7.19
CA ARG A 69 5.59 5.62 -7.51
C ARG A 69 5.70 6.70 -8.59
N PRO A 70 4.79 6.76 -9.57
CA PRO A 70 4.69 7.91 -10.45
C PRO A 70 4.60 9.20 -9.62
N VAL A 71 5.30 10.25 -10.03
CA VAL A 71 5.34 11.55 -9.32
C VAL A 71 3.93 12.05 -9.01
N ARG A 72 3.00 11.89 -9.95
CA ARG A 72 1.59 12.24 -9.79
C ARG A 72 0.92 11.54 -8.59
N GLU A 73 1.16 10.25 -8.39
CA GLU A 73 0.58 9.52 -7.25
C GLU A 73 1.17 9.94 -5.91
N LEU A 74 2.39 10.48 -5.90
CA LEU A 74 2.98 11.08 -4.70
C LEU A 74 2.33 12.43 -4.39
N ALA A 75 2.14 13.28 -5.40
CA ALA A 75 1.46 14.57 -5.27
C ALA A 75 -0.01 14.40 -4.83
N ASP A 76 -0.75 13.46 -5.44
CA ASP A 76 -2.13 13.12 -5.03
C ASP A 76 -2.16 12.67 -3.55
N ARG A 77 -1.16 11.91 -3.11
CA ARG A 77 -1.08 11.46 -1.71
C ARG A 77 -0.72 12.60 -0.75
N MET A 78 0.13 13.55 -1.16
CA MET A 78 0.44 14.74 -0.37
C MET A 78 -0.80 15.61 -0.16
N ASN A 79 -1.61 15.79 -1.20
CA ASN A 79 -2.89 16.47 -1.10
C ASN A 79 -3.83 15.82 -0.08
N ILE A 80 -3.93 14.49 -0.08
CA ILE A 80 -4.72 13.76 0.93
C ILE A 80 -4.21 14.05 2.35
N ILE A 81 -2.90 14.02 2.59
CA ILE A 81 -2.31 14.30 3.91
C ILE A 81 -2.63 15.74 4.36
N ILE A 82 -2.57 16.71 3.44
CA ILE A 82 -2.89 18.12 3.73
C ILE A 82 -4.35 18.28 4.15
N HIS A 83 -5.28 17.64 3.42
CA HIS A 83 -6.70 17.66 3.76
C HIS A 83 -7.00 16.96 5.08
N GLU A 84 -6.41 15.78 5.33
CA GLU A 84 -6.56 15.06 6.60
C GLU A 84 -6.06 15.91 7.78
N TYR A 85 -4.95 16.62 7.61
CA TYR A 85 -4.46 17.57 8.61
C TYR A 85 -5.40 18.76 8.80
N TYR A 86 -5.94 19.32 7.72
CA TYR A 86 -6.85 20.46 7.80
C TYR A 86 -8.10 20.11 8.64
N ASP A 87 -8.63 18.90 8.48
CA ASP A 87 -9.80 18.44 9.22
C ASP A 87 -9.49 17.99 10.66
N SER A 88 -8.31 17.41 10.91
CA SER A 88 -7.94 16.81 12.20
C SER A 88 -7.08 17.69 13.11
N GLY A 89 -6.23 18.54 12.55
CA GLY A 89 -5.18 19.28 13.25
C GLY A 89 -4.01 18.42 13.75
N ASP A 90 -3.91 17.14 13.37
CA ASP A 90 -2.89 16.21 13.88
C ASP A 90 -1.57 16.31 13.11
N VAL A 91 -0.58 16.95 13.73
CA VAL A 91 0.77 17.12 13.15
C VAL A 91 1.60 15.84 13.23
N ASP A 92 1.40 15.01 14.26
CA ASP A 92 2.15 13.77 14.43
C ASP A 92 1.78 12.77 13.32
N GLU A 93 0.51 12.76 12.92
CA GLU A 93 0.03 11.96 11.80
C GLU A 93 0.64 12.39 10.46
N ILE A 94 0.79 13.70 10.20
CA ILE A 94 1.52 14.19 9.01
C ILE A 94 2.94 13.64 9.00
N ILE A 95 3.66 13.77 10.11
CA ILE A 95 5.07 13.33 10.21
C ILE A 95 5.17 11.83 9.95
N ARG A 96 4.22 11.04 10.46
CA ARG A 96 4.15 9.59 10.22
C ARG A 96 3.89 9.29 8.74
N CYS A 97 2.85 9.87 8.16
CA CYS A 97 2.47 9.66 6.75
C CYS A 97 3.57 10.06 5.77
N LEU A 98 4.26 11.19 6.01
CA LEU A 98 5.39 11.64 5.19
C LEU A 98 6.60 10.71 5.29
N LYS A 99 6.87 10.13 6.46
CA LYS A 99 7.94 9.13 6.61
C LYS A 99 7.59 7.82 5.90
N GLU A 100 6.33 7.39 5.97
CA GLU A 100 5.85 6.17 5.32
C GLU A 100 5.91 6.26 3.78
N LEU A 101 5.83 7.46 3.21
CA LEU A 101 6.03 7.73 1.78
C LEU A 101 7.46 7.44 1.29
N ASN A 102 8.47 7.42 2.17
CA ASN A 102 9.86 7.06 1.89
C ASN A 102 10.50 7.82 0.69
N VAL A 103 10.16 9.10 0.51
CA VAL A 103 10.67 9.98 -0.56
C VAL A 103 11.23 11.31 -0.03
N PRO A 104 12.33 11.29 0.74
CA PRO A 104 12.86 12.48 1.42
C PRO A 104 13.23 13.63 0.47
N HIS A 105 13.60 13.32 -0.78
CA HIS A 105 13.95 14.33 -1.79
C HIS A 105 12.75 14.99 -2.46
N PHE A 106 11.54 14.47 -2.27
CA PHE A 106 10.30 15.00 -2.86
C PHE A 106 9.46 15.80 -1.86
N ILE A 107 9.93 15.98 -0.62
CA ILE A 107 9.21 16.72 0.44
C ILE A 107 8.96 18.20 0.08
N HIS A 108 9.74 18.77 -0.84
CA HIS A 108 9.49 20.14 -1.33
C HIS A 108 8.12 20.26 -2.01
N GLU A 109 7.62 19.20 -2.64
CA GLU A 109 6.29 19.18 -3.24
C GLU A 109 5.20 19.33 -2.18
N PHE A 110 5.33 18.66 -1.03
CA PHE A 110 4.38 18.79 0.07
C PHE A 110 4.30 20.24 0.57
N VAL A 111 5.44 20.95 0.64
CA VAL A 111 5.46 22.36 1.04
C VAL A 111 4.78 23.24 0.00
N TYR A 112 4.99 22.97 -1.29
CA TYR A 112 4.32 23.67 -2.38
C TYR A 112 2.80 23.49 -2.32
N GLU A 113 2.32 22.24 -2.28
CA GLU A 113 0.90 21.89 -2.23
C GLU A 113 0.21 22.48 -0.98
N LEU A 114 0.89 22.47 0.17
CA LEU A 114 0.34 23.07 1.40
C LEU A 114 0.18 24.59 1.28
N MET A 115 1.16 25.27 0.66
CA MET A 115 1.08 26.71 0.43
C MET A 115 -0.04 27.06 -0.55
N ASP A 116 -0.16 26.32 -1.65
CA ASP A 116 -1.22 26.49 -2.65
C ASP A 116 -2.61 26.30 -2.03
N PHE A 117 -2.79 25.21 -1.27
CA PHE A 117 -4.03 24.94 -0.52
C PHE A 117 -4.38 26.07 0.46
N CYS A 118 -3.41 26.60 1.21
CA CYS A 118 -3.63 27.71 2.12
C CYS A 118 -4.00 29.00 1.39
N LEU A 119 -3.41 29.28 0.23
CA LEU A 119 -3.73 30.46 -0.58
C LEU A 119 -5.15 30.37 -1.14
N ASP A 120 -5.54 29.24 -1.72
CA ASP A 120 -6.89 29.03 -2.24
C ASP A 120 -7.95 29.15 -1.14
N LYS A 121 -7.71 28.56 0.04
CA LYS A 121 -8.64 28.65 1.18
C LYS A 121 -8.77 30.06 1.74
N ASN A 122 -7.67 30.82 1.78
CA ASN A 122 -7.74 32.23 2.17
C ASN A 122 -8.54 33.02 1.16
N THR A 123 -8.37 32.74 -0.14
CA THR A 123 -9.12 33.38 -1.21
C THR A 123 -10.63 33.11 -1.08
N GLU A 124 -11.04 31.86 -0.79
CA GLU A 124 -12.45 31.51 -0.50
C GLU A 124 -13.02 32.28 0.71
N ARG A 125 -12.24 32.46 1.79
CA ARG A 125 -12.64 33.24 2.97
C ARG A 125 -12.83 34.73 2.72
N PHE A 126 -12.21 35.30 1.70
CA PHE A 126 -12.41 36.71 1.32
C PHE A 126 -13.66 36.92 0.46
N TYR A 127 -14.20 35.85 -0.15
CA TYR A 127 -15.40 35.89 -0.99
C TYR A 127 -16.66 35.36 -0.31
N THR A 128 -16.57 34.93 0.96
CA THR A 128 -17.72 34.58 1.83
C THR A 128 -17.89 35.62 2.94
#